data_AF-A0A961FVK1-F1
#
_entry.id   AF-A0A961FVK1-F1
#
_cell.length_a   1.000
_cell.length_b   1.000
_cell.length_c   1.000
_cell.angle_alpha   90.00
_cell.angle_beta   90.00
_cell.angle_gamma   90.00
#
_symmetry.space_group_name_H-M   'P 1'
#
loop_
_entity.id
_entity.type
_entity.pdbx_description
1 polymer ?
#
loop_
_entity_poly.entity_id
_entity_poly.type
_entity_poly.pdbx_seq_one_letter_code
_entity_poly.pdbx_strand_id
1 'polypeptide(L)'
;VMTKGYSTDNYTDWAIRYIRGEEGRAADKPWYLWLCYGAVHGPFTPAKRHKGNFAAESVETPADIFQPRNGKPEYVRKMDLWVPGPDGEPVLKKSPKKTLADAVHQYNEGVLAIDEGVGRLVAALKESGQYDNTLIVFTSDQGFAWGQHGFNSKLAPYDATIRSPLIVSMPGRLPAGRVCAQPAGGIDLPPTFFAFAGIDLPWDMHGRDLTPLLENPDSPPARSVLTALTGASYGTDCDAVPDPAKEKDKLLRGNGIPWWVSWREGKHKYIRTLVADEIEELYDLEADPEELDNLALKSGYRDTVLRYREATLGELRRTGAKMADALPPVAGLPE
;
A
#
# COMPACT_ATOMS: atom_id res chain seq x y z
N VAL A 1 28.36 14.93 3.51
CA VAL A 1 28.67 14.97 4.96
C VAL A 1 27.73 14.01 5.66
N MET A 2 28.22 13.11 6.51
CA MET A 2 27.36 12.20 7.30
C MET A 2 26.85 12.96 8.53
N THR A 3 25.54 13.02 8.72
CA THR A 3 24.91 13.65 9.90
C THR A 3 24.88 12.68 11.08
N LYS A 4 25.34 13.11 12.25
CA LYS A 4 25.27 12.32 13.49
C LYS A 4 23.82 12.23 13.98
N GLY A 5 23.48 11.15 14.68
CA GLY A 5 22.15 10.97 15.28
C GLY A 5 21.33 9.89 14.58
N TYR A 6 20.12 9.64 15.10
CA TYR A 6 19.18 8.73 14.46
C TYR A 6 18.48 9.47 13.32
N SER A 7 18.37 8.85 12.14
CA SER A 7 17.88 9.53 10.93
C SER A 7 16.45 10.06 11.09
N THR A 8 15.56 9.29 11.71
CA THR A 8 14.17 9.69 11.99
C THR A 8 14.11 10.94 12.89
N ASP A 9 14.96 11.00 13.92
CA ASP A 9 15.03 12.13 14.82
C ASP A 9 15.53 13.38 14.07
N ASN A 10 16.58 13.24 13.25
CA ASN A 10 17.12 14.34 12.45
C ASN A 10 16.10 14.88 11.43
N TYR A 11 15.37 14.00 10.73
CA TYR A 11 14.31 14.40 9.80
C TYR A 11 13.17 15.14 10.52
N THR A 12 12.78 14.67 11.70
CA THR A 12 11.80 15.35 12.55
C THR A 12 12.30 16.75 12.95
N ASP A 13 13.55 16.85 13.39
CA ASP A 13 14.14 18.12 13.83
C ASP A 13 14.16 19.14 12.69
N TRP A 14 14.59 18.75 11.50
CA TRP A 14 14.60 19.64 10.33
C TRP A 14 13.19 20.08 9.92
N ALA A 15 12.23 19.16 9.97
CA ALA A 15 10.82 19.49 9.71
C ALA A 15 10.26 20.47 10.75
N ILE A 16 10.58 20.31 12.04
CA ILE A 16 10.16 21.25 13.10
C ILE A 16 10.76 22.64 12.87
N ARG A 17 12.04 22.71 12.52
CA ARG A 17 12.71 23.98 12.20
C ARG A 17 12.04 24.69 11.03
N TYR A 18 11.71 23.94 9.97
CA TYR A 18 10.93 24.45 8.84
C TYR A 18 9.55 24.96 9.26
N ILE A 19 8.79 24.19 10.06
CA ILE A 19 7.47 24.58 10.59
C ILE A 19 7.58 25.89 11.38
N ARG A 20 8.59 26.02 12.24
CA ARG A 20 8.85 27.23 13.03
C ARG A 20 9.33 28.43 12.21
N GLY A 21 9.55 28.25 10.91
CA GLY A 21 10.03 29.30 10.02
C GLY A 21 11.51 29.65 10.25
N GLU A 22 12.25 28.76 10.89
CA GLU A 22 13.71 28.89 10.96
C GLU A 22 14.30 28.81 9.54
N GLU A 23 15.53 29.31 9.38
CA GLU A 23 16.27 29.26 8.11
C GLU A 23 15.62 30.05 6.96
N GLY A 24 14.80 31.07 7.26
CA GLY A 24 14.38 32.09 6.28
C GLY A 24 13.08 31.78 5.53
N ARG A 25 12.21 30.89 6.04
CA ARG A 25 10.87 30.70 5.48
C ARG A 25 10.05 31.99 5.63
N ALA A 26 9.48 32.47 4.53
CA ALA A 26 8.60 33.64 4.54
C ALA A 26 7.34 33.36 5.40
N ALA A 27 7.07 34.23 6.38
CA ALA A 27 5.98 34.04 7.34
C ALA A 27 4.58 34.22 6.74
N ASP A 28 4.48 34.96 5.64
CA ASP A 28 3.23 35.32 4.95
C ASP A 28 2.88 34.42 3.76
N LYS A 29 3.72 33.42 3.47
CA LYS A 29 3.51 32.48 2.35
C LYS A 29 2.97 31.14 2.83
N PRO A 30 2.04 30.52 2.08
CA PRO A 30 1.66 29.13 2.32
C PRO A 30 2.87 28.23 2.10
N TRP A 31 2.87 27.07 2.76
CA TRP A 31 3.96 26.11 2.67
C TRP A 31 3.46 24.70 2.43
N TYR A 32 4.33 23.88 1.87
CA TYR A 32 4.14 22.45 1.69
C TYR A 32 5.39 21.74 2.20
N LEU A 33 5.19 20.75 3.07
CA LEU A 33 6.27 19.96 3.66
C LEU A 33 6.01 18.47 3.36
N TRP A 34 6.90 17.88 2.56
CA TRP A 34 6.94 16.44 2.35
C TRP A 34 8.03 15.83 3.24
N LEU A 35 7.60 15.11 4.27
CA LEU A 35 8.50 14.44 5.22
C LEU A 35 8.41 12.93 5.04
N CYS A 36 9.51 12.33 4.58
CA CYS A 36 9.58 10.90 4.31
C CYS A 36 10.55 10.21 5.29
N TYR A 37 10.02 9.35 6.15
CA TYR A 37 10.82 8.55 7.09
C TYR A 37 11.31 7.25 6.45
N GLY A 38 12.54 6.83 6.79
CA GLY A 38 13.12 5.56 6.35
C GLY A 38 13.20 4.48 7.43
N ALA A 39 12.74 4.75 8.66
CA ALA A 39 12.99 3.92 9.85
C ALA A 39 12.54 2.46 9.71
N VAL A 40 11.48 2.26 8.93
CA VAL A 40 10.78 0.99 8.73
C VAL A 40 11.01 0.41 7.33
N HIS A 41 12.00 0.92 6.59
CA HIS A 41 12.51 0.28 5.39
C HIS A 41 13.66 -0.68 5.75
N GLY A 42 13.75 -1.82 5.06
CA GLY A 42 14.83 -2.77 5.25
C GLY A 42 16.21 -2.20 4.89
N PRO A 43 17.29 -2.51 5.63
CA PRO A 43 17.31 -3.25 6.90
C PRO A 43 16.72 -2.44 8.07
N PHE A 44 15.81 -3.05 8.84
CA PHE A 44 15.17 -2.38 9.97
C PHE A 44 16.20 -2.07 11.06
N THR A 45 16.35 -0.79 11.39
CA THR A 45 17.32 -0.31 12.38
C THR A 45 16.61 0.59 13.40
N PRO A 46 16.00 -0.01 14.44
CA PRO A 46 15.32 0.77 15.47
C PRO A 46 16.25 1.72 16.22
N ALA A 47 15.70 2.82 16.72
CA ALA A 47 16.43 3.67 17.64
C ALA A 47 16.85 2.86 18.87
N LYS A 48 18.05 3.13 19.42
CA LYS A 48 18.57 2.38 20.57
C LYS A 48 17.61 2.36 21.76
N ARG A 49 16.83 3.43 21.94
CA ARG A 49 15.85 3.61 23.02
C ARG A 49 14.61 2.71 22.89
N HIS A 50 14.35 2.14 21.72
CA HIS A 50 13.15 1.33 21.45
C HIS A 50 13.44 -0.17 21.40
N LYS A 51 14.71 -0.56 21.46
CA LYS A 51 15.10 -1.97 21.39
C LYS A 51 14.56 -2.75 22.58
N GLY A 52 13.86 -3.85 22.30
CA GLY A 52 13.26 -4.75 23.28
C GLY A 52 11.84 -4.36 23.69
N ASN A 53 11.26 -3.26 23.19
CA ASN A 53 9.95 -2.78 23.63
C ASN A 53 8.81 -3.78 23.37
N PHE A 54 8.98 -4.66 22.38
CA PHE A 54 7.97 -5.66 22.02
C PHE A 54 8.41 -7.10 22.34
N ALA A 55 9.49 -7.30 23.11
CA ALA A 55 10.06 -8.64 23.31
C ALA A 55 9.12 -9.64 23.99
N ALA A 56 8.12 -9.17 24.73
CA ALA A 56 7.12 -10.01 25.42
C ALA A 56 5.79 -10.14 24.64
N GLU A 57 5.63 -9.40 23.54
CA GLU A 57 4.40 -9.44 22.76
C GLU A 57 4.36 -10.68 21.86
N SER A 58 3.16 -11.20 21.62
CA SER A 58 2.96 -12.27 20.63
C SER A 58 2.73 -11.68 19.25
N VAL A 59 3.16 -12.43 18.22
CA VAL A 59 2.91 -12.08 16.82
C VAL A 59 2.05 -13.18 16.23
N GLU A 60 0.92 -12.78 15.66
CA GLU A 60 0.04 -13.69 14.93
C GLU A 60 0.75 -14.21 13.68
N THR A 61 0.75 -15.53 13.52
CA THR A 61 1.28 -16.19 12.33
C THR A 61 0.16 -16.29 11.28
N PRO A 62 0.35 -15.76 10.07
CA PRO A 62 -0.63 -15.89 8.99
C PRO A 62 -0.97 -17.36 8.71
N ALA A 63 -2.26 -17.67 8.61
CA ALA A 63 -2.74 -19.05 8.46
C ALA A 63 -2.20 -19.76 7.22
N ASP A 64 -1.89 -18.99 6.16
CA ASP A 64 -1.40 -19.50 4.88
C ASP A 64 0.09 -19.23 4.62
N ILE A 65 0.87 -18.98 5.69
CA ILE A 65 2.31 -18.72 5.60
C ILE A 65 3.07 -19.86 4.92
N PHE A 66 2.63 -21.10 5.16
CA PHE A 66 3.15 -22.30 4.51
C PHE A 66 2.19 -22.81 3.42
N GLN A 67 2.74 -23.58 2.49
CA GLN A 67 1.95 -24.29 1.49
C GLN A 67 1.12 -25.42 2.15
N PRO A 68 0.01 -25.88 1.53
CA PRO A 68 -0.50 -25.49 0.21
C PRO A 68 -1.51 -24.32 0.25
N ARG A 69 -1.54 -23.52 -0.82
CA ARG A 69 -2.49 -22.41 -1.03
C ARG A 69 -3.45 -22.71 -2.18
N ASN A 70 -4.29 -23.72 -2.00
CA ASN A 70 -5.21 -24.19 -3.04
C ASN A 70 -6.14 -23.06 -3.52
N GLY A 71 -6.44 -23.02 -4.82
CA GLY A 71 -7.30 -21.97 -5.40
C GLY A 71 -6.59 -20.63 -5.68
N LYS A 72 -5.28 -20.51 -5.41
CA LYS A 72 -4.45 -19.36 -5.78
C LYS A 72 -3.72 -19.57 -7.11
N PRO A 73 -3.32 -18.48 -7.80
CA PRO A 73 -2.46 -18.55 -8.98
C PRO A 73 -1.16 -19.31 -8.74
N GLU A 74 -0.55 -19.81 -9.81
CA GLU A 74 0.61 -20.69 -9.71
C GLU A 74 1.78 -20.06 -8.92
N TYR A 75 2.08 -18.78 -9.17
CA TYR A 75 3.18 -18.08 -8.50
C TYR A 75 3.00 -17.99 -6.97
N VAL A 76 1.76 -17.92 -6.49
CA VAL A 76 1.42 -17.85 -5.06
C VAL A 76 1.48 -19.24 -4.43
N ARG A 77 0.96 -20.26 -5.13
CA ARG A 77 1.04 -21.66 -4.68
C ARG A 77 2.47 -22.12 -4.49
N LYS A 78 3.39 -21.66 -5.35
CA LYS A 78 4.81 -21.99 -5.30
C LYS A 78 5.62 -21.11 -4.35
N MET A 79 5.06 -20.04 -3.80
CA MET A 79 5.79 -19.15 -2.89
C MET A 79 6.26 -19.90 -1.64
N ASP A 80 7.51 -19.76 -1.24
CA ASP A 80 8.09 -20.53 -0.13
C ASP A 80 9.17 -19.76 0.63
N LEU A 81 8.97 -18.45 0.81
CA LEU A 81 9.94 -17.60 1.50
C LEU A 81 10.03 -17.89 2.99
N TRP A 82 9.01 -18.51 3.57
CA TRP A 82 8.93 -18.93 4.96
C TRP A 82 8.96 -20.46 5.06
N VAL A 83 9.69 -20.98 6.04
CA VAL A 83 9.75 -22.40 6.38
C VAL A 83 9.62 -22.58 7.90
N PRO A 84 9.15 -23.75 8.39
CA PRO A 84 9.15 -24.03 9.83
C PRO A 84 10.58 -24.00 10.38
N GLY A 85 10.79 -23.23 11.45
CA GLY A 85 12.01 -23.24 12.24
C GLY A 85 12.09 -24.46 13.18
N PRO A 86 13.16 -24.55 13.99
CA PRO A 86 13.37 -25.69 14.91
C PRO A 86 12.19 -25.94 15.86
N ASP A 87 11.55 -24.86 16.34
CA ASP A 87 10.44 -24.91 17.30
C ASP A 87 9.07 -24.76 16.60
N GLY A 88 9.02 -24.90 15.27
CA GLY A 88 7.82 -24.69 14.45
C GLY A 88 7.56 -23.23 14.07
N GLU A 89 8.19 -22.27 14.75
CA GLU A 89 8.09 -20.84 14.46
C GLU A 89 8.56 -20.53 13.02
N PRO A 90 7.79 -19.73 12.24
CA PRO A 90 8.19 -19.40 10.88
C PRO A 90 9.50 -18.61 10.85
N VAL A 91 10.42 -19.04 9.98
CA VAL A 91 11.67 -18.33 9.70
C VAL A 91 11.82 -18.12 8.19
N LEU A 92 12.55 -17.07 7.81
CA LEU A 92 12.84 -16.84 6.39
C LEU A 92 13.78 -17.92 5.85
N LYS A 93 13.40 -18.58 4.76
CA LYS A 93 14.16 -19.66 4.10
C LYS A 93 15.60 -19.24 3.76
N LYS A 94 15.80 -18.01 3.30
CA LYS A 94 17.12 -17.46 2.94
C LYS A 94 17.89 -16.83 4.11
N SER A 95 17.25 -16.65 5.27
CA SER A 95 17.87 -16.05 6.46
C SER A 95 17.19 -16.55 7.74
N PRO A 96 17.40 -17.82 8.13
CA PRO A 96 16.61 -18.48 9.17
C PRO A 96 17.02 -18.08 10.60
N LYS A 97 17.75 -16.97 10.76
CA LYS A 97 18.30 -16.52 12.04
C LYS A 97 17.29 -15.77 12.92
N LYS A 98 16.22 -15.28 12.31
CA LYS A 98 15.16 -14.52 12.98
C LYS A 98 13.83 -15.20 12.70
N THR A 99 13.04 -15.36 13.75
CA THR A 99 11.64 -15.76 13.63
C THR A 99 10.83 -14.64 12.99
N LEU A 100 9.61 -14.97 12.57
CA LEU A 100 8.60 -13.98 12.21
C LEU A 100 8.43 -12.93 13.31
N ALA A 101 8.27 -13.39 14.56
CA ALA A 101 8.10 -12.52 15.71
C ALA A 101 9.28 -11.55 15.87
N ASP A 102 10.52 -12.03 15.79
CA ASP A 102 11.73 -11.18 15.87
C ASP A 102 11.73 -10.07 14.82
N ALA A 103 11.30 -10.40 13.59
CA ALA A 103 11.30 -9.47 12.47
C ALA A 103 10.19 -8.41 12.61
N VAL A 104 8.99 -8.82 13.02
CA VAL A 104 7.85 -7.94 13.28
C VAL A 104 8.12 -7.02 14.47
N HIS A 105 8.66 -7.55 15.58
CA HIS A 105 9.08 -6.74 16.72
C HIS A 105 10.10 -5.69 16.29
N GLN A 106 11.15 -6.08 15.57
CA GLN A 106 12.16 -5.14 15.10
C GLN A 106 11.56 -4.04 14.19
N TYR A 107 10.57 -4.37 13.35
CA TYR A 107 9.86 -3.36 12.56
C TYR A 107 9.06 -2.40 13.44
N ASN A 108 8.27 -2.92 14.38
CA ASN A 108 7.45 -2.13 15.30
C ASN A 108 8.29 -1.21 16.20
N GLU A 109 9.48 -1.65 16.63
CA GLU A 109 10.42 -0.79 17.35
C GLU A 109 10.87 0.42 16.51
N GLY A 110 10.98 0.25 15.18
CA GLY A 110 11.25 1.36 14.25
C GLY A 110 10.06 2.32 14.10
N VAL A 111 8.82 1.81 14.20
CA VAL A 111 7.60 2.61 14.15
C VAL A 111 7.50 3.59 15.33
N LEU A 112 7.97 3.20 16.53
CA LEU A 112 7.93 4.06 17.73
C LEU A 112 8.63 5.41 17.53
N ALA A 113 9.75 5.44 16.82
CA ALA A 113 10.42 6.70 16.51
C ALA A 113 9.65 7.58 15.52
N ILE A 114 8.87 6.97 14.61
CA ILE A 114 7.98 7.70 13.70
C ILE A 114 6.82 8.31 14.50
N ASP A 115 6.20 7.54 15.39
CA ASP A 115 5.10 8.00 16.26
C ASP A 115 5.52 9.18 17.16
N GLU A 116 6.67 9.06 17.82
CA GLU A 116 7.28 10.17 18.58
C GLU A 116 7.52 11.40 17.68
N GLY A 117 8.02 11.18 16.47
CA GLY A 117 8.24 12.24 15.48
C GLY A 117 6.95 12.97 15.11
N VAL A 118 5.87 12.24 14.83
CA VAL A 118 4.54 12.79 14.56
C VAL A 118 4.04 13.62 15.75
N GLY A 119 4.17 13.11 16.97
CA GLY A 119 3.79 13.84 18.18
C GLY A 119 4.53 15.19 18.31
N ARG A 120 5.84 15.20 18.03
CA ARG A 120 6.66 16.42 18.06
C ARG A 120 6.30 17.42 16.95
N LEU A 121 5.96 16.94 15.75
CA LEU A 121 5.50 17.80 14.65
C LEU A 121 4.16 18.46 14.99
N VAL A 122 3.21 17.68 15.52
CA VAL A 122 1.92 18.21 15.98
C VAL A 122 2.11 19.25 17.09
N ALA A 123 3.01 19.00 18.05
CA ALA A 123 3.36 19.98 19.08
C ALA A 123 3.91 21.28 18.47
N ALA A 124 4.86 21.17 17.52
CA ALA A 124 5.43 22.35 16.85
C ALA A 124 4.38 23.16 16.07
N LEU A 125 3.42 22.49 15.40
CA LEU A 125 2.30 23.16 14.73
C LEU A 125 1.40 23.90 15.73
N LYS A 126 1.13 23.33 16.91
CA LYS A 126 0.33 23.98 17.96
C LYS A 126 1.05 25.17 18.57
N GLU A 127 2.32 25.00 18.95
CA GLU A 127 3.17 26.06 19.52
C GLU A 127 3.33 27.26 18.59
N SER A 128 3.39 27.01 17.28
CA SER A 128 3.50 28.06 16.26
C SER A 128 2.15 28.61 15.78
N GLY A 129 1.02 28.15 16.34
CA GLY A 129 -0.33 28.60 15.95
C GLY A 129 -0.77 28.16 14.54
N GLN A 130 -0.10 27.19 13.93
CA GLN A 130 -0.37 26.72 12.56
C GLN A 130 -1.29 25.49 12.52
N TYR A 131 -1.54 24.83 13.65
CA TYR A 131 -2.23 23.54 13.73
C TYR A 131 -3.61 23.51 13.05
N ASP A 132 -4.48 24.46 13.37
CA ASP A 132 -5.87 24.45 12.86
C ASP A 132 -5.95 24.73 11.35
N ASN A 133 -4.96 25.41 10.79
CA ASN A 133 -4.86 25.79 9.38
C ASN A 133 -3.90 24.89 8.58
N THR A 134 -3.51 23.73 9.12
CA THR A 134 -2.61 22.80 8.43
C THR A 134 -3.35 21.51 8.08
N LEU A 135 -3.35 21.15 6.79
CA LEU A 135 -3.72 19.80 6.35
C LEU A 135 -2.56 18.85 6.65
N ILE A 136 -2.76 17.96 7.62
CA ILE A 136 -1.82 16.90 7.98
C ILE A 136 -2.28 15.61 7.30
N VAL A 137 -1.39 15.02 6.50
CA VAL A 137 -1.61 13.70 5.90
C VAL A 137 -0.51 12.75 6.37
N PHE A 138 -0.92 11.67 7.03
CA PHE A 138 -0.05 10.57 7.41
C PHE A 138 -0.41 9.34 6.58
N THR A 139 0.56 8.81 5.85
CA THR A 139 0.36 7.63 5.00
C THR A 139 1.66 6.85 4.80
N SER A 140 1.57 5.73 4.09
CA SER A 140 2.70 4.92 3.65
C SER A 140 2.65 4.76 2.13
N ASP A 141 3.78 4.45 1.51
CA ASP A 141 3.88 4.19 0.07
C ASP A 141 3.31 2.82 -0.31
N GLN A 142 3.41 1.83 0.58
CA GLN A 142 2.77 0.52 0.45
C GLN A 142 2.64 -0.21 1.80
N GLY A 143 2.15 -1.46 1.76
CA GLY A 143 2.17 -2.41 2.87
C GLY A 143 3.44 -3.28 2.87
N PHE A 144 3.44 -4.35 3.68
CA PHE A 144 4.52 -5.33 3.74
C PHE A 144 3.98 -6.67 4.28
N ALA A 145 4.00 -7.73 3.46
CA ALA A 145 3.55 -9.04 3.91
C ALA A 145 4.55 -9.65 4.89
N TRP A 146 4.03 -10.16 6.00
CA TRP A 146 4.76 -10.81 7.08
C TRP A 146 4.55 -12.33 7.07
N GLY A 147 4.35 -12.90 5.89
CA GLY A 147 3.99 -14.30 5.72
C GLY A 147 2.65 -14.52 5.03
N GLN A 148 1.79 -13.51 4.94
CA GLN A 148 0.55 -13.60 4.15
C GLN A 148 0.86 -14.10 2.74
N HIS A 149 0.18 -15.16 2.33
CA HIS A 149 0.40 -15.86 1.05
C HIS A 149 1.84 -16.37 0.82
N GLY A 150 2.59 -16.59 1.90
CA GLY A 150 4.00 -16.99 1.89
C GLY A 150 4.99 -15.89 1.53
N PHE A 151 4.54 -14.63 1.41
CA PHE A 151 5.41 -13.50 1.03
C PHE A 151 6.16 -12.89 2.22
N ASN A 152 7.29 -12.25 1.92
CA ASN A 152 8.03 -11.33 2.79
C ASN A 152 8.45 -10.10 1.98
N SER A 153 7.47 -9.47 1.32
CA SER A 153 7.70 -8.41 0.35
C SER A 153 6.44 -7.57 0.15
N LYS A 154 6.48 -6.62 -0.78
CA LYS A 154 5.45 -5.60 -0.99
C LYS A 154 5.06 -5.44 -2.48
N LEU A 155 5.05 -6.56 -3.20
CA LEU A 155 4.87 -6.58 -4.66
C LEU A 155 3.62 -7.35 -5.11
N ALA A 156 3.08 -8.24 -4.29
CA ALA A 156 1.90 -9.00 -4.65
C ALA A 156 0.66 -8.07 -4.68
N PRO A 157 -0.47 -8.50 -5.26
CA PRO A 157 -1.69 -7.69 -5.32
C PRO A 157 -2.55 -7.72 -4.05
N TYR A 158 -2.04 -8.23 -2.92
CA TYR A 158 -2.81 -8.47 -1.69
C TYR A 158 -2.76 -7.26 -0.74
N ASP A 159 -3.80 -7.02 0.06
CA ASP A 159 -3.90 -5.89 0.99
C ASP A 159 -2.72 -5.89 1.98
N ALA A 160 -2.25 -7.06 2.42
CA ALA A 160 -1.03 -7.19 3.23
C ALA A 160 0.21 -6.55 2.58
N THR A 161 0.26 -6.48 1.24
CA THR A 161 1.37 -5.91 0.47
C THR A 161 1.13 -4.49 -0.04
N ILE A 162 -0.12 -4.10 -0.31
CA ILE A 162 -0.43 -2.83 -1.01
C ILE A 162 -1.23 -1.84 -0.16
N ARG A 163 -1.94 -2.30 0.88
CA ARG A 163 -2.78 -1.42 1.70
C ARG A 163 -1.90 -0.65 2.67
N SER A 164 -2.07 0.67 2.65
CA SER A 164 -1.35 1.60 3.52
C SER A 164 -2.31 2.31 4.47
N PRO A 165 -1.84 2.76 5.65
CA PRO A 165 -2.61 3.70 6.45
C PRO A 165 -2.82 5.00 5.67
N LEU A 166 -3.98 5.62 5.85
CA LEU A 166 -4.25 6.98 5.39
C LEU A 166 -5.04 7.70 6.49
N ILE A 167 -4.37 8.62 7.17
CA ILE A 167 -4.97 9.49 8.18
C ILE A 167 -4.84 10.92 7.66
N VAL A 168 -5.96 11.62 7.58
CA VAL A 168 -6.02 13.02 7.15
C VAL A 168 -6.65 13.84 8.27
N SER A 169 -6.02 14.94 8.64
CA SER A 169 -6.49 15.83 9.70
C SER A 169 -6.30 17.29 9.29
N MET A 170 -7.34 18.10 9.46
CA MET A 170 -7.26 19.55 9.41
C MET A 170 -8.28 20.08 10.41
N PRO A 171 -7.91 20.21 11.70
CA PRO A 171 -8.87 20.45 12.80
C PRO A 171 -9.79 21.66 12.60
N GLY A 172 -9.32 22.70 11.90
CA GLY A 172 -10.13 23.88 11.58
C GLY A 172 -11.18 23.67 10.49
N ARG A 173 -11.22 22.51 9.82
CA ARG A 173 -12.08 22.25 8.65
C ARG A 173 -12.73 20.86 8.63
N LEU A 174 -11.99 19.81 8.94
CA LEU A 174 -12.42 18.42 8.76
C LEU A 174 -13.01 17.82 10.04
N PRO A 175 -14.01 16.92 9.93
CA PRO A 175 -14.58 16.24 11.09
C PRO A 175 -13.57 15.30 11.76
N ALA A 176 -13.51 15.35 13.09
CA ALA A 176 -12.61 14.52 13.88
C ALA A 176 -13.18 13.12 14.18
N GLY A 177 -12.30 12.13 14.38
CA GLY A 177 -12.68 10.80 14.88
C GLY A 177 -13.53 9.97 13.92
N ARG A 178 -13.54 10.32 12.63
CA ARG A 178 -14.33 9.62 11.60
C ARG A 178 -13.50 8.52 10.93
N VAL A 179 -14.19 7.46 10.49
CA VAL A 179 -13.61 6.37 9.70
C VAL A 179 -14.37 6.28 8.39
N CYS A 180 -13.63 6.22 7.28
CA CYS A 180 -14.18 6.06 5.95
C CYS A 180 -13.80 4.67 5.39
N ALA A 181 -14.81 3.85 5.07
CA ALA A 181 -14.60 2.52 4.50
C ALA A 181 -14.43 2.52 2.97
N GLN A 182 -14.65 3.66 2.29
CA GLN A 182 -14.49 3.73 0.84
C GLN A 182 -13.03 3.55 0.42
N PRO A 183 -12.76 2.85 -0.69
CA PRO A 183 -11.43 2.78 -1.28
C PRO A 183 -10.89 4.16 -1.67
N ALA A 184 -9.64 4.42 -1.28
CA ALA A 184 -8.85 5.58 -1.71
C ALA A 184 -7.47 5.10 -2.17
N GLY A 185 -6.94 5.70 -3.24
CA GLY A 185 -5.61 5.38 -3.76
C GLY A 185 -4.64 6.54 -3.52
N GLY A 186 -3.33 6.26 -3.49
CA GLY A 186 -2.31 7.31 -3.39
C GLY A 186 -2.38 8.34 -4.53
N ILE A 187 -2.89 7.94 -5.69
CA ILE A 187 -3.15 8.84 -6.84
C ILE A 187 -4.21 9.92 -6.56
N ASP A 188 -5.06 9.70 -5.54
CA ASP A 188 -6.09 10.65 -5.13
C ASP A 188 -5.50 11.80 -4.28
N LEU A 189 -4.28 11.65 -3.74
CA LEU A 189 -3.66 12.65 -2.87
C LEU A 189 -3.27 13.94 -3.60
N PRO A 190 -2.59 13.92 -4.77
CA PRO A 190 -2.27 15.14 -5.50
C PRO A 190 -3.49 16.02 -5.80
N PRO A 191 -4.58 15.54 -6.46
CA PRO A 191 -5.72 16.41 -6.74
C PRO A 191 -6.39 16.95 -5.47
N THR A 192 -6.36 16.18 -4.38
CA THR A 192 -6.82 16.66 -3.06
C THR A 192 -5.96 17.82 -2.54
N PHE A 193 -4.63 17.74 -2.65
CA PHE A 193 -3.75 18.83 -2.21
C PHE A 193 -3.98 20.11 -3.00
N PHE A 194 -4.18 20.02 -4.32
CA PHE A 194 -4.54 21.15 -5.16
C PHE A 194 -5.87 21.79 -4.74
N ALA A 195 -6.89 20.97 -4.45
CA ALA A 195 -8.18 21.44 -3.97
C ALA A 195 -8.08 22.18 -2.62
N PHE A 196 -7.29 21.68 -1.67
CA PHE A 196 -7.05 22.37 -0.39
C PHE A 196 -6.22 23.65 -0.55
N ALA A 197 -5.30 23.68 -1.53
CA ALA A 197 -4.49 24.86 -1.82
C ALA A 197 -5.24 25.93 -2.62
N GLY A 198 -6.42 25.62 -3.18
CA GLY A 198 -7.16 26.51 -4.07
C GLY A 198 -6.43 26.76 -5.40
N ILE A 199 -5.68 25.76 -5.88
CA ILE A 199 -4.90 25.84 -7.11
C ILE A 199 -5.52 24.91 -8.14
N ASP A 200 -5.70 25.39 -9.38
CA ASP A 200 -6.17 24.57 -10.49
C ASP A 200 -5.18 23.45 -10.82
N LEU A 201 -5.70 22.31 -11.28
CA LEU A 201 -4.84 21.22 -11.73
C LEU A 201 -4.05 21.64 -12.98
N PRO A 202 -2.71 21.53 -12.98
CA PRO A 202 -1.89 21.95 -14.11
C PRO A 202 -1.99 21.01 -15.32
N TRP A 203 -2.55 19.81 -15.13
CA TRP A 203 -2.84 18.81 -16.16
C TRP A 203 -3.88 17.81 -15.64
N ASP A 204 -4.47 17.03 -16.55
CA ASP A 204 -5.41 15.96 -16.20
C ASP A 204 -4.72 14.90 -15.33
N MET A 205 -5.29 14.66 -14.15
CA MET A 205 -4.83 13.62 -13.22
C MET A 205 -5.84 12.46 -13.18
N HIS A 206 -5.34 11.24 -13.02
CA HIS A 206 -6.21 10.05 -12.98
C HIS A 206 -6.92 9.82 -11.64
N GLY A 207 -6.37 10.36 -10.54
CA GLY A 207 -6.99 10.32 -9.23
C GLY A 207 -8.13 11.32 -9.09
N ARG A 208 -8.92 11.20 -8.03
CA ARG A 208 -10.08 12.07 -7.75
C ARG A 208 -9.88 12.76 -6.41
N ASP A 209 -10.27 14.04 -6.34
CA ASP A 209 -10.31 14.80 -5.11
C ASP A 209 -11.06 14.05 -3.99
N LEU A 210 -10.41 13.95 -2.83
CA LEU A 210 -10.94 13.32 -1.62
C LEU A 210 -11.66 14.33 -0.73
N THR A 211 -11.62 15.63 -0.99
CA THR A 211 -12.29 16.66 -0.17
C THR A 211 -13.74 16.28 0.17
N PRO A 212 -14.60 15.87 -0.79
CA PRO A 212 -15.98 15.47 -0.46
C PRO A 212 -16.05 14.27 0.50
N LEU A 213 -15.11 13.33 0.38
CA LEU A 213 -15.03 12.15 1.24
C LEU A 213 -14.54 12.52 2.65
N LEU A 214 -13.60 13.45 2.74
CA LEU A 214 -13.03 13.94 3.99
C LEU A 214 -14.05 14.77 4.77
N GLU A 215 -14.86 15.59 4.08
CA GLU A 215 -15.89 16.42 4.70
C GLU A 215 -17.15 15.59 5.09
N ASN A 216 -17.50 14.56 4.30
CA ASN A 216 -18.63 13.68 4.58
C ASN A 216 -18.31 12.19 4.35
N PRO A 217 -17.74 11.49 5.35
CA PRO A 217 -17.31 10.11 5.19
C PRO A 217 -18.45 9.07 5.17
N ASP A 218 -19.68 9.43 5.55
CA ASP A 218 -20.81 8.49 5.60
C ASP A 218 -21.63 8.41 4.30
N SER A 219 -21.55 9.43 3.43
CA SER A 219 -22.40 9.50 2.23
C SER A 219 -21.67 9.88 0.93
N PRO A 220 -20.52 9.28 0.62
CA PRO A 220 -19.86 9.50 -0.66
C PRO A 220 -20.46 8.63 -1.78
N PRO A 221 -20.32 9.03 -3.06
CA PRO A 221 -20.48 8.13 -4.19
C PRO A 221 -19.58 6.90 -4.02
N ALA A 222 -20.02 5.74 -4.51
CA ALA A 222 -19.20 4.53 -4.51
C ALA A 222 -17.87 4.80 -5.23
N ARG A 223 -16.74 4.53 -4.56
CA ARG A 223 -15.41 4.68 -5.14
C ARG A 223 -14.80 3.34 -5.45
N SER A 224 -14.09 3.30 -6.57
CA SER A 224 -13.20 2.21 -6.94
C SER A 224 -11.74 2.66 -6.97
N VAL A 225 -10.80 1.72 -6.82
CA VAL A 225 -9.36 1.97 -6.98
C VAL A 225 -8.79 0.89 -7.88
N LEU A 226 -8.08 1.30 -8.92
CA LEU A 226 -7.24 0.43 -9.73
C LEU A 226 -5.79 0.53 -9.30
N THR A 227 -5.16 -0.62 -9.08
CA THR A 227 -3.73 -0.73 -8.78
C THR A 227 -3.09 -1.68 -9.79
N ALA A 228 -1.85 -1.41 -10.18
CA ALA A 228 -1.12 -2.26 -11.11
C ALA A 228 0.34 -2.44 -10.70
N LEU A 229 0.91 -3.58 -11.04
CA LEU A 229 2.35 -3.81 -11.04
C LEU A 229 2.80 -4.12 -12.48
N THR A 230 3.73 -3.33 -13.00
CA THR A 230 4.36 -3.52 -14.33
C THR A 230 5.83 -3.94 -14.20
N GLY A 231 6.14 -4.71 -13.16
CA GLY A 231 7.47 -5.24 -12.90
C GLY A 231 8.51 -4.13 -12.69
N ALA A 232 9.47 -4.01 -13.60
CA ALA A 232 10.45 -2.92 -13.65
C ALA A 232 10.34 -2.11 -14.95
N SER A 233 9.16 -2.12 -15.58
CA SER A 233 8.87 -1.40 -16.81
C SER A 233 8.08 -0.13 -16.50
N TYR A 234 8.35 0.94 -17.24
CA TYR A 234 7.81 2.27 -17.00
C TYR A 234 7.48 2.98 -18.32
N GLY A 235 6.56 3.95 -18.27
CA GLY A 235 6.20 4.74 -19.45
C GLY A 235 5.68 3.85 -20.59
N THR A 236 6.19 4.07 -21.80
CA THR A 236 5.77 3.33 -22.99
C THR A 236 6.13 1.85 -22.96
N ASP A 237 7.06 1.41 -22.10
CA ASP A 237 7.35 -0.02 -21.93
C ASP A 237 6.17 -0.79 -21.33
N CYS A 238 5.20 -0.07 -20.73
CA CYS A 238 3.95 -0.62 -20.22
C CYS A 238 2.82 -0.67 -21.25
N ASP A 239 3.04 -0.18 -22.48
CA ASP A 239 2.00 -0.15 -23.52
C ASP A 239 1.60 -1.56 -23.99
N ALA A 240 2.50 -2.54 -23.84
CA ALA A 240 2.27 -3.93 -24.18
C ALA A 240 2.72 -4.85 -23.04
N VAL A 241 1.92 -5.89 -22.76
CA VAL A 241 2.30 -6.92 -21.79
C VAL A 241 3.47 -7.73 -22.38
N PRO A 242 4.58 -7.92 -21.64
CA PRO A 242 5.74 -8.67 -22.16
C PRO A 242 5.39 -10.12 -22.48
N ASP A 243 5.87 -10.62 -23.63
CA ASP A 243 5.65 -12.02 -24.04
C ASP A 243 6.42 -12.96 -23.10
N PRO A 244 5.76 -13.83 -22.31
CA PRO A 244 6.44 -14.71 -21.36
C PRO A 244 7.47 -15.65 -22.00
N ALA A 245 7.33 -15.98 -23.29
CA ALA A 245 8.27 -16.85 -24.00
C ALA A 245 9.58 -16.13 -24.39
N LYS A 246 9.56 -14.80 -24.46
CA LYS A 246 10.69 -13.98 -24.93
C LYS A 246 11.23 -13.03 -23.86
N GLU A 247 10.37 -12.53 -23.00
CA GLU A 247 10.59 -11.40 -22.10
C GLU A 247 10.18 -11.73 -20.65
N LYS A 248 10.40 -12.98 -20.24
CA LYS A 248 10.08 -13.48 -18.90
C LYS A 248 10.60 -12.58 -17.78
N ASP A 249 11.82 -12.06 -17.91
CA ASP A 249 12.44 -11.19 -16.90
C ASP A 249 11.81 -9.79 -16.82
N LYS A 250 11.09 -9.35 -17.87
CA LYS A 250 10.29 -8.12 -17.82
C LYS A 250 8.92 -8.37 -17.20
N LEU A 251 8.30 -9.51 -17.52
CA LEU A 251 6.98 -9.91 -17.00
C LEU A 251 7.02 -10.22 -15.50
N LEU A 252 8.12 -10.78 -15.00
CA LEU A 252 8.25 -11.20 -13.61
C LEU A 252 9.12 -10.23 -12.80
N ARG A 253 8.76 -10.03 -11.52
CA ARG A 253 9.52 -9.21 -10.58
C ARG A 253 9.76 -9.94 -9.27
N GLY A 254 10.94 -9.73 -8.68
CA GLY A 254 11.29 -10.26 -7.38
C GLY A 254 11.26 -11.79 -7.37
N ASN A 255 10.45 -12.39 -6.50
CA ASN A 255 10.33 -13.84 -6.35
C ASN A 255 9.34 -14.45 -7.37
N GLY A 256 9.41 -14.02 -8.63
CA GLY A 256 8.56 -14.54 -9.71
C GLY A 256 7.14 -13.99 -9.73
N ILE A 257 6.90 -12.79 -9.17
CA ILE A 257 5.58 -12.16 -9.17
C ILE A 257 5.33 -11.57 -10.56
N PRO A 258 4.29 -12.00 -11.29
CA PRO A 258 4.01 -11.48 -12.63
C PRO A 258 3.46 -10.05 -12.57
N TRP A 259 3.36 -9.39 -13.72
CA TRP A 259 2.51 -8.21 -13.83
C TRP A 259 1.09 -8.57 -13.43
N TRP A 260 0.40 -7.62 -12.81
CA TRP A 260 -0.97 -7.79 -12.38
C TRP A 260 -1.69 -6.45 -12.38
N VAL A 261 -3.02 -6.52 -12.46
CA VAL A 261 -3.92 -5.41 -12.18
C VAL A 261 -4.95 -5.86 -11.13
N SER A 262 -5.33 -4.94 -10.26
CA SER A 262 -6.34 -5.15 -9.23
C SER A 262 -7.37 -4.02 -9.29
N TRP A 263 -8.63 -4.39 -9.06
CA TRP A 263 -9.77 -3.50 -8.93
C TRP A 263 -10.41 -3.67 -7.56
N ARG A 264 -10.47 -2.60 -6.78
CA ARG A 264 -11.13 -2.54 -5.48
C ARG A 264 -12.40 -1.71 -5.60
N GLU A 265 -13.55 -2.25 -5.24
CA GLU A 265 -14.83 -1.54 -5.20
C GLU A 265 -15.70 -2.06 -4.04
N GLY A 266 -16.03 -1.17 -3.11
CA GLY A 266 -16.70 -1.57 -1.87
C GLY A 266 -15.92 -2.65 -1.12
N LYS A 267 -16.62 -3.72 -0.73
CA LYS A 267 -16.03 -4.87 -0.05
C LYS A 267 -15.25 -5.80 -0.98
N HIS A 268 -15.49 -5.76 -2.28
CA HIS A 268 -14.85 -6.71 -3.20
C HIS A 268 -13.53 -6.20 -3.75
N LYS A 269 -12.62 -7.14 -3.94
CA LYS A 269 -11.38 -6.93 -4.66
C LYS A 269 -11.19 -8.00 -5.71
N TYR A 270 -11.07 -7.56 -6.95
CA TYR A 270 -10.76 -8.39 -8.10
C TYR A 270 -9.27 -8.23 -8.44
N ILE A 271 -8.63 -9.33 -8.81
CA ILE A 271 -7.22 -9.38 -9.20
C ILE A 271 -7.12 -10.25 -10.44
N ARG A 272 -6.30 -9.82 -11.40
CA ARG A 272 -5.81 -10.69 -12.46
C ARG A 272 -4.32 -10.49 -12.66
N THR A 273 -3.61 -11.60 -12.81
CA THR A 273 -2.26 -11.54 -13.37
C THR A 273 -2.33 -11.31 -14.87
N LEU A 274 -1.25 -10.83 -15.46
CA LEU A 274 -1.09 -10.69 -16.91
C LEU A 274 -0.29 -11.86 -17.47
N VAL A 275 -0.62 -13.07 -17.02
CA VAL A 275 -0.13 -14.35 -17.52
C VAL A 275 -1.28 -15.05 -18.25
N ALA A 276 -1.01 -15.58 -19.44
CA ALA A 276 -2.03 -16.27 -20.24
C ALA A 276 -2.58 -17.50 -19.50
N ASP A 277 -3.89 -17.68 -19.58
CA ASP A 277 -4.64 -18.83 -19.07
C ASP A 277 -4.51 -19.06 -17.55
N GLU A 278 -4.03 -18.05 -16.81
CA GLU A 278 -3.99 -18.08 -15.35
C GLU A 278 -5.38 -17.74 -14.77
N ILE A 279 -5.65 -18.27 -13.58
CA ILE A 279 -6.90 -17.98 -12.88
C ILE A 279 -6.99 -16.51 -12.46
N GLU A 280 -8.22 -16.00 -12.40
CA GLU A 280 -8.52 -14.72 -11.77
C GLU A 280 -8.80 -14.92 -10.29
N GLU A 281 -8.77 -13.83 -9.54
CA GLU A 281 -9.09 -13.84 -8.12
C GLU A 281 -10.17 -12.81 -7.79
N LEU A 282 -11.07 -13.17 -6.87
CA LEU A 282 -12.09 -12.30 -6.30
C LEU A 282 -12.20 -12.57 -4.81
N TYR A 283 -12.14 -11.52 -4.00
CA TYR A 283 -12.22 -11.59 -2.54
C TYR A 283 -13.32 -10.67 -2.01
N ASP A 284 -14.01 -11.10 -0.96
CA ASP A 284 -14.88 -10.27 -0.12
C ASP A 284 -14.09 -9.90 1.14
N LEU A 285 -13.60 -8.67 1.21
CA LEU A 285 -12.66 -8.23 2.24
C LEU A 285 -13.31 -7.93 3.59
N GLU A 286 -14.64 -7.97 3.68
CA GLU A 286 -15.34 -7.92 4.97
C GLU A 286 -15.44 -9.31 5.59
N ALA A 287 -15.71 -10.34 4.77
CA ALA A 287 -15.82 -11.72 5.23
C ALA A 287 -14.47 -12.46 5.27
N ASP A 288 -13.53 -12.06 4.41
CA ASP A 288 -12.21 -12.68 4.19
C ASP A 288 -11.14 -11.58 4.06
N PRO A 289 -10.81 -10.88 5.17
CA PRO A 289 -9.85 -9.77 5.15
C PRO A 289 -8.41 -10.21 4.81
N GLU A 290 -8.09 -11.49 5.00
CA GLU A 290 -6.79 -12.09 4.67
C GLU A 290 -6.75 -12.63 3.22
N GLU A 291 -7.82 -12.44 2.45
CA GLU A 291 -7.90 -12.81 1.03
C GLU A 291 -7.58 -14.30 0.79
N LEU A 292 -8.05 -15.22 1.62
CA LEU A 292 -7.72 -16.65 1.52
C LEU A 292 -8.63 -17.44 0.57
N ASP A 293 -9.89 -17.04 0.46
CA ASP A 293 -10.95 -17.78 -0.25
C ASP A 293 -11.27 -17.13 -1.60
N ASN A 294 -10.66 -17.66 -2.67
CA ASN A 294 -10.86 -17.13 -4.01
C ASN A 294 -12.27 -17.43 -4.55
N LEU A 295 -13.16 -16.43 -4.47
CA LEU A 295 -14.54 -16.50 -4.92
C LEU A 295 -14.68 -16.66 -6.44
N ALA A 296 -13.65 -16.29 -7.23
CA ALA A 296 -13.70 -16.45 -8.69
C ALA A 296 -13.80 -17.91 -9.14
N LEU A 297 -13.45 -18.85 -8.25
CA LEU A 297 -13.56 -20.29 -8.49
C LEU A 297 -14.91 -20.88 -8.06
N LYS A 298 -15.89 -20.04 -7.70
CA LYS A 298 -17.23 -20.46 -7.27
C LYS A 298 -18.25 -20.00 -8.31
N SER A 299 -19.08 -20.92 -8.80
CA SER A 299 -20.06 -20.66 -9.87
C SER A 299 -21.00 -19.49 -9.55
N GLY A 300 -21.41 -19.34 -8.28
CA GLY A 300 -22.27 -18.24 -7.82
C GLY A 300 -21.67 -16.82 -7.95
N TYR A 301 -20.37 -16.69 -8.26
CA TYR A 301 -19.69 -15.40 -8.42
C TYR A 301 -19.29 -15.09 -9.86
N ARG A 302 -19.60 -15.96 -10.83
CA ARG A 302 -19.22 -15.79 -12.24
C ARG A 302 -19.56 -14.39 -12.79
N ASP A 303 -20.80 -13.96 -12.64
CA ASP A 303 -21.25 -12.66 -13.14
C ASP A 303 -20.56 -11.48 -12.45
N THR A 304 -20.21 -11.64 -11.17
CA THR A 304 -19.46 -10.62 -10.42
C THR A 304 -18.03 -10.49 -10.95
N VAL A 305 -17.37 -11.61 -11.24
CA VAL A 305 -16.04 -11.61 -11.85
C VAL A 305 -16.07 -10.95 -13.23
N LEU A 306 -17.04 -11.30 -14.07
CA LEU A 306 -17.19 -10.70 -15.40
C LEU A 306 -17.41 -9.18 -15.31
N ARG A 307 -18.27 -8.72 -14.40
CA ARG A 307 -18.49 -7.29 -14.16
C ARG A 307 -17.21 -6.57 -13.73
N TYR A 308 -16.44 -7.13 -12.80
CA TYR A 308 -15.20 -6.50 -12.34
C TYR A 308 -14.08 -6.56 -13.36
N ARG A 309 -14.04 -7.61 -14.19
CA ARG A 309 -13.15 -7.68 -15.35
C ARG A 309 -13.43 -6.54 -16.32
N GLU A 310 -14.70 -6.32 -16.67
CA GLU A 310 -15.11 -5.20 -17.54
C GLU A 310 -14.81 -3.84 -16.90
N ALA A 311 -15.09 -3.67 -15.61
CA ALA A 311 -14.79 -2.42 -14.89
C ALA A 311 -13.28 -2.11 -14.89
N THR A 312 -12.45 -3.14 -14.66
CA THR A 312 -10.98 -3.03 -14.71
C THR A 312 -10.51 -2.58 -16.10
N LEU A 313 -11.03 -3.20 -17.17
CA LEU A 313 -10.73 -2.81 -18.55
C LEU A 313 -11.18 -1.39 -18.87
N GLY A 314 -12.37 -1.01 -18.40
CA GLY A 314 -12.92 0.34 -18.55
C GLY A 314 -12.00 1.39 -17.92
N GLU A 315 -11.49 1.12 -16.72
CA GLU A 315 -10.58 2.04 -16.03
C GLU A 315 -9.19 2.11 -16.68
N LEU A 316 -8.64 0.99 -17.13
CA LEU A 316 -7.40 0.99 -17.90
C LEU A 316 -7.53 1.85 -19.16
N ARG A 317 -8.64 1.74 -19.89
CA ARG A 317 -8.92 2.59 -21.05
C ARG A 317 -9.11 4.05 -20.67
N ARG A 318 -9.84 4.34 -19.59
CA ARG A 318 -10.06 5.71 -19.07
C ARG A 318 -8.72 6.40 -18.75
N THR A 319 -7.77 5.65 -18.21
CA THR A 319 -6.42 6.13 -17.85
C THR A 319 -5.42 6.09 -19.00
N GLY A 320 -5.87 5.76 -20.22
CA GLY A 320 -5.03 5.73 -21.42
C GLY A 320 -4.03 4.58 -21.47
N ALA A 321 -4.18 3.54 -20.64
CA ALA A 321 -3.28 2.40 -20.62
C ALA A 321 -3.47 1.55 -21.89
N LYS A 322 -2.52 1.62 -22.82
CA LYS A 322 -2.61 0.93 -24.13
C LYS A 322 -2.66 -0.59 -24.01
N MET A 323 -2.14 -1.16 -22.91
CA MET A 323 -2.22 -2.59 -22.67
C MET A 323 -3.66 -3.12 -22.54
N ALA A 324 -4.65 -2.26 -22.27
CA ALA A 324 -6.04 -2.64 -22.07
C ALA A 324 -6.64 -3.43 -23.25
N ASP A 325 -6.18 -3.16 -24.47
CA ASP A 325 -6.71 -3.78 -25.69
C ASP A 325 -5.96 -5.07 -26.09
N ALA A 326 -4.93 -5.44 -25.33
CA ALA A 326 -4.08 -6.61 -25.60
C ALA A 326 -3.72 -7.37 -24.32
N LEU A 327 -4.59 -7.38 -23.31
CA LEU A 327 -4.39 -8.21 -22.13
C LEU A 327 -4.48 -9.70 -22.51
N PRO A 328 -3.64 -10.59 -21.93
CA PRO A 328 -3.67 -12.02 -22.23
C PRO A 328 -5.00 -12.67 -21.83
N PRO A 329 -5.34 -13.82 -22.43
CA PRO A 329 -6.52 -14.58 -22.01
C PRO A 329 -6.39 -15.05 -20.56
N VAL A 330 -7.53 -15.28 -19.91
CA VAL A 330 -7.62 -15.80 -18.54
C VAL A 330 -8.21 -17.22 -18.58
N ALA A 331 -7.97 -18.00 -17.53
CA ALA A 331 -8.60 -19.31 -17.38
C ALA A 331 -10.13 -19.23 -17.44
N GLY A 332 -10.77 -20.33 -17.87
CA GLY A 332 -12.22 -20.45 -17.86
C GLY A 332 -12.79 -20.38 -16.44
N LEU A 333 -13.83 -19.56 -16.25
CA LEU A 333 -14.59 -19.54 -15.00
C LEU A 333 -15.52 -20.77 -14.92
N PRO A 334 -15.77 -21.32 -13.72
CA PRO A 334 -16.75 -22.37 -13.51
C PRO A 334 -18.13 -21.98 -14.08
N GLU A 335 -18.85 -22.97 -14.58
CA GLU A 335 -20.25 -22.82 -15.03
C GLU A 335 -21.23 -22.73 -13.87
#